data_AF-A0A6G2QLS6-F1
#
_entry.id   AF-A0A6G2QLS6-F1
#
_cell.length_a   1.000
_cell.length_b   1.000
_cell.length_c   1.000
_cell.angle_alpha   90.00
_cell.angle_beta   90.00
_cell.angle_gamma   90.00
#
_symmetry.space_group_name_H-M   'P 1'
#
loop_
_entity.id
_entity.type
_entity.pdbx_description
1 polymer ?
#
loop_
_entity_poly.entity_id
_entity_poly.type
_entity_poly.pdbx_seq_one_letter_code
_entity_poly.pdbx_strand_id
1 'polypeptide(L)'
;MSPRPRPRLLLLAAALLGLVLGLLPTATVPAAAASPAAAQPRAAAAAAGTFRNPLNTGPDPFMTHWNGAYYLTTTQGDSIKMWRSPSLGTLLTADPVTVWTDTDPSRNRNMWAPEFYRFGDRWYLYYTADDGIDEHHRLYVLESERDDPAGPYHFKAKLTPPNHADDFAIDAGVLQLGGRLYLAYSGINQYQHNGLNIAPMSNPYTVSGNAVALDAAGGCPEVREGPEFLYRNG
;
A
#
# COMPACT_ATOMS: atom_id res chain seq x y z
N MET A 1 -58.40 24.08 -5.39
CA MET A 1 -58.50 24.00 -3.91
C MET A 1 -59.64 23.06 -3.54
N SER A 2 -59.24 21.85 -3.14
CA SER A 2 -59.90 20.78 -2.40
C SER A 2 -61.42 20.65 -2.30
N PRO A 3 -62.01 19.58 -2.89
CA PRO A 3 -63.18 18.93 -2.36
C PRO A 3 -62.77 17.80 -1.39
N ARG A 4 -63.42 17.69 -0.22
CA ARG A 4 -63.47 16.43 0.52
C ARG A 4 -64.55 15.54 -0.09
N PRO A 5 -64.35 14.22 -0.09
CA PRO A 5 -65.45 13.37 0.39
C PRO A 5 -64.98 12.18 1.25
N ARG A 6 -65.75 11.90 2.31
CA ARG A 6 -65.95 10.59 2.97
C ARG A 6 -66.77 9.68 1.99
N PRO A 7 -67.01 8.35 2.14
CA PRO A 7 -67.31 7.63 3.40
C PRO A 7 -67.12 6.07 3.42
N ARG A 8 -67.56 5.41 4.52
CA ARG A 8 -68.42 4.17 4.65
C ARG A 8 -68.13 2.96 3.71
N LEU A 9 -68.21 1.68 4.09
CA LEU A 9 -69.28 0.95 4.80
C LEU A 9 -68.95 -0.59 4.72
N LEU A 10 -69.18 -1.36 5.80
CA LEU A 10 -69.94 -2.66 5.87
C LEU A 10 -69.54 -3.86 4.96
N LEU A 11 -69.73 -5.16 5.25
CA LEU A 11 -70.61 -5.97 6.12
C LEU A 11 -70.16 -7.46 6.00
N LEU A 12 -70.50 -8.28 7.03
CA LEU A 12 -70.97 -9.69 6.96
C LEU A 12 -70.03 -10.76 6.37
N ALA A 13 -70.06 -12.05 6.74
CA ALA A 13 -70.74 -12.84 7.76
C ALA A 13 -70.20 -14.30 7.67
N ALA A 14 -70.46 -15.08 8.73
CA ALA A 14 -70.76 -16.52 8.72
C ALA A 14 -69.62 -17.50 8.32
N ALA A 15 -69.49 -18.70 8.87
CA ALA A 15 -70.20 -19.42 9.92
C ALA A 15 -69.39 -20.68 10.30
N LEU A 16 -69.55 -21.06 11.58
CA LEU A 16 -69.64 -22.41 12.17
C LEU A 16 -69.06 -23.63 11.44
N LEU A 17 -68.08 -24.29 12.10
CA LEU A 17 -68.02 -25.72 12.45
C LEU A 17 -66.70 -25.89 13.23
N GLY A 18 -66.60 -26.43 14.44
CA GLY A 18 -67.20 -27.65 14.96
C GLY A 18 -66.05 -28.58 15.40
N LEU A 19 -66.00 -28.88 16.71
CA LEU A 19 -65.52 -30.15 17.30
C LEU A 19 -64.01 -30.50 17.33
N VAL A 20 -63.37 -30.16 18.47
CA VAL A 20 -62.83 -31.06 19.52
C VAL A 20 -61.99 -32.32 19.13
N LEU A 21 -60.83 -32.39 19.80
CA LEU A 21 -59.97 -33.53 20.21
C LEU A 21 -58.97 -34.17 19.22
N GLY A 22 -57.69 -34.10 19.62
CA GLY A 22 -56.64 -35.01 19.19
C GLY A 22 -55.27 -34.58 19.71
N LEU A 23 -54.89 -35.03 20.92
CA LEU A 23 -53.48 -35.04 21.31
C LEU A 23 -52.76 -36.02 20.39
N LEU A 24 -51.78 -35.51 19.61
CA LEU A 24 -50.83 -36.32 18.86
C LEU A 24 -49.41 -36.00 19.36
N PRO A 25 -48.55 -37.02 19.55
CA PRO A 25 -47.17 -36.80 19.93
C PRO A 25 -46.41 -36.17 18.76
N THR A 26 -45.73 -35.06 19.03
CA THR A 26 -44.84 -34.42 18.05
C THR A 26 -43.65 -35.35 17.79
N ALA A 27 -43.65 -36.03 16.64
CA ALA A 27 -42.48 -36.74 16.15
C ALA A 27 -41.41 -35.71 15.75
N THR A 28 -40.34 -35.61 16.53
CA THR A 28 -39.13 -34.89 16.17
C THR A 28 -38.44 -35.60 15.02
N VAL A 29 -38.46 -34.98 13.83
CA VAL A 29 -37.64 -35.42 12.70
C VAL A 29 -36.18 -35.05 13.00
N PRO A 30 -35.21 -35.98 12.93
CA PRO A 30 -33.81 -35.62 13.13
C PRO A 30 -33.37 -34.76 11.93
N ALA A 31 -32.78 -33.60 12.22
CA ALA A 31 -32.13 -32.79 11.21
C ALA A 31 -30.98 -33.59 10.59
N ALA A 32 -31.11 -33.96 9.32
CA ALA A 32 -30.02 -34.54 8.56
C ALA A 32 -28.88 -33.51 8.50
N ALA A 33 -27.74 -33.85 9.12
CA ALA A 33 -26.54 -33.05 9.05
C ALA A 33 -26.11 -32.90 7.59
N ALA A 34 -26.19 -31.67 7.06
CA ALA A 34 -25.62 -31.36 5.76
C ALA A 34 -24.10 -31.54 5.86
N SER A 35 -23.55 -32.48 5.08
CA SER A 35 -22.10 -32.65 4.93
C SER A 35 -21.47 -31.33 4.50
N PRO A 36 -20.29 -30.95 5.04
CA PRO A 36 -19.60 -29.77 4.58
C PRO A 36 -19.17 -30.03 3.13
N ALA A 37 -19.73 -29.26 2.19
CA ALA A 37 -19.25 -29.24 0.83
C ALA A 37 -17.76 -28.84 0.87
N ALA A 38 -16.89 -29.73 0.40
CA ALA A 38 -15.47 -29.44 0.30
C ALA A 38 -15.29 -28.15 -0.53
N ALA A 39 -14.67 -27.14 0.08
CA ALA A 39 -14.32 -25.91 -0.61
C ALA A 39 -13.39 -26.26 -1.78
N GLN A 40 -13.88 -26.16 -3.01
CA GLN A 40 -13.03 -26.28 -4.18
C GLN A 40 -11.97 -25.18 -4.13
N PRO A 41 -10.69 -25.48 -4.42
CA PRO A 41 -9.67 -24.46 -4.50
C PRO A 41 -10.07 -23.48 -5.60
N ARG A 42 -10.27 -22.21 -5.24
CA ARG A 42 -10.52 -21.14 -6.19
C ARG A 42 -9.29 -21.07 -7.08
N ALA A 43 -9.41 -21.53 -8.33
CA ALA A 43 -8.39 -21.35 -9.33
C ALA A 43 -8.02 -19.86 -9.36
N ALA A 44 -6.74 -19.55 -9.11
CA ALA A 44 -6.23 -18.20 -9.25
C ALA A 44 -6.55 -17.76 -10.68
N ALA A 45 -7.39 -16.75 -10.84
CA ALA A 45 -7.65 -16.17 -12.14
C ALA A 45 -6.30 -15.71 -12.69
N ALA A 46 -5.81 -16.37 -13.74
CA ALA A 46 -4.62 -15.93 -14.44
C ALA A 46 -4.87 -14.48 -14.89
N ALA A 47 -3.94 -13.58 -14.60
CA ALA A 47 -4.04 -12.20 -15.05
C ALA A 47 -4.19 -12.19 -16.57
N ALA A 48 -5.35 -11.79 -17.06
CA ALA A 48 -5.63 -11.71 -18.48
C ALA A 48 -5.01 -10.42 -19.04
N GLY A 49 -3.82 -10.52 -19.63
CA GLY A 49 -3.18 -9.43 -20.34
C GLY A 49 -1.69 -9.66 -20.61
N THR A 50 -1.22 -9.24 -21.78
CA THR A 50 0.21 -9.12 -22.10
C THR A 50 0.65 -7.66 -21.96
N PHE A 51 1.88 -7.41 -21.56
CA PHE A 51 2.49 -6.08 -21.57
C PHE A 51 3.77 -6.09 -22.42
N ARG A 52 4.22 -4.91 -22.85
CA ARG A 52 5.44 -4.72 -23.63
C ARG A 52 6.45 -3.94 -22.81
N ASN A 53 7.65 -4.49 -22.64
CA ASN A 53 8.77 -3.78 -22.06
C ASN A 53 9.50 -2.89 -23.10
N PRO A 54 10.14 -1.79 -22.65
CA PRO A 54 10.07 -1.23 -21.29
C PRO A 54 8.76 -0.44 -21.05
N LEU A 55 8.32 -0.33 -19.79
CA LEU A 55 7.18 0.52 -19.39
C LEU A 55 7.61 1.97 -19.08
N ASN A 56 8.85 2.14 -18.64
CA ASN A 56 9.58 3.38 -18.43
C ASN A 56 11.08 3.01 -18.47
N THR A 57 11.95 3.95 -18.80
CA THR A 57 13.40 3.71 -18.96
C THR A 57 14.23 4.16 -17.76
N GLY A 58 13.63 4.82 -16.77
CA GLY A 58 14.30 5.27 -15.55
C GLY A 58 14.59 4.10 -14.59
N PRO A 59 15.66 4.21 -13.77
CA PRO A 59 15.97 3.21 -12.75
C PRO A 59 15.02 3.33 -11.55
N ASP A 60 15.08 2.31 -10.69
CA ASP A 60 14.36 2.22 -9.41
C ASP A 60 12.84 2.46 -9.56
N PRO A 61 12.15 1.68 -10.43
CA PRO A 61 10.74 1.89 -10.69
C PRO A 61 9.87 1.42 -9.52
N PHE A 62 9.11 2.35 -8.92
CA PHE A 62 8.08 2.01 -7.95
C PHE A 62 6.69 2.36 -8.48
N MET A 63 5.76 1.40 -8.43
CA MET A 63 4.44 1.56 -9.03
C MET A 63 3.32 1.09 -8.11
N THR A 64 2.25 1.89 -8.05
CA THR A 64 0.99 1.53 -7.39
C THR A 64 -0.20 1.77 -8.32
N HIS A 65 -1.21 0.91 -8.23
CA HIS A 65 -2.51 1.13 -8.88
C HIS A 65 -3.51 1.72 -7.88
N TRP A 66 -4.05 2.88 -8.20
CA TRP A 66 -5.02 3.59 -7.36
C TRP A 66 -6.07 4.29 -8.21
N ASN A 67 -7.33 4.21 -7.78
CA ASN A 67 -8.46 4.90 -8.41
C ASN A 67 -8.51 4.80 -9.96
N GLY A 68 -8.24 3.59 -10.48
CA GLY A 68 -8.29 3.28 -11.91
C GLY A 68 -7.08 3.74 -12.73
N ALA A 69 -5.98 4.14 -12.09
CA ALA A 69 -4.73 4.49 -12.78
C ALA A 69 -3.51 3.85 -12.11
N TYR A 70 -2.50 3.58 -12.92
CA TYR A 70 -1.14 3.28 -12.50
C TYR A 70 -0.40 4.58 -12.28
N TYR A 71 0.28 4.68 -11.15
CA TYR A 71 1.20 5.75 -10.80
C TYR A 71 2.59 5.14 -10.69
N LEU A 72 3.57 5.72 -11.35
CA LEU A 72 4.94 5.24 -11.40
C LEU A 72 5.90 6.38 -11.08
N THR A 73 6.89 6.11 -10.25
CA THR A 73 8.05 6.96 -10.02
C THR A 73 9.32 6.21 -10.44
N THR A 74 10.36 6.95 -10.82
CA THR A 74 11.71 6.43 -11.10
C THR A 74 12.73 7.48 -10.63
N THR A 75 13.97 7.06 -10.41
CA THR A 75 15.06 7.98 -10.05
C THR A 75 15.30 9.01 -11.15
N GLN A 76 15.38 10.29 -10.76
CA GLN A 76 15.68 11.42 -11.66
C GLN A 76 16.91 12.24 -11.22
N GLY A 77 17.33 12.14 -9.95
CA GLY A 77 18.54 12.77 -9.42
C GLY A 77 18.36 14.17 -8.83
N ASP A 78 17.47 15.00 -9.36
CA ASP A 78 17.29 16.41 -8.91
C ASP A 78 15.86 16.77 -8.49
N SER A 79 14.94 15.84 -8.68
CA SER A 79 13.51 16.04 -8.51
C SER A 79 12.82 14.68 -8.39
N ILE A 80 11.57 14.69 -7.94
CA ILE A 80 10.73 13.50 -7.97
C ILE A 80 9.63 13.74 -8.99
N LYS A 81 9.56 12.83 -9.96
CA LYS A 81 8.58 12.84 -11.04
C LYS A 81 7.68 11.63 -10.96
N MET A 82 6.43 11.81 -11.34
CA MET A 82 5.42 10.76 -11.33
C MET A 82 4.72 10.70 -12.69
N TRP A 83 4.70 9.49 -13.26
CA TRP A 83 3.91 9.14 -14.43
C TRP A 83 2.58 8.59 -13.97
N ARG A 84 1.51 8.94 -14.69
CA ARG A 84 0.15 8.42 -14.44
C ARG A 84 -0.44 7.91 -15.74
N SER A 85 -1.04 6.72 -15.70
CA SER A 85 -1.69 6.14 -16.88
C SER A 85 -2.82 5.19 -16.50
N PRO A 86 -3.95 5.14 -17.25
CA PRO A 86 -5.03 4.18 -16.97
C PRO A 86 -4.64 2.73 -17.30
N SER A 87 -3.52 2.51 -18.01
CA SER A 87 -3.03 1.19 -18.35
C SER A 87 -1.50 1.14 -18.35
N LEU A 88 -0.93 -0.04 -18.12
CA LEU A 88 0.52 -0.25 -18.23
C LEU A 88 1.03 0.05 -19.65
N GLY A 89 0.27 -0.30 -20.68
CA GLY A 89 0.68 -0.15 -22.09
C GLY A 89 0.82 1.30 -22.55
N THR A 90 0.22 2.24 -21.84
CA THR A 90 0.25 3.68 -22.14
C THR A 90 1.19 4.46 -21.21
N LEU A 91 1.92 3.77 -20.33
CA LEU A 91 2.82 4.40 -19.36
C LEU A 91 4.11 4.93 -20.02
N LEU A 92 4.62 4.23 -21.04
CA LEU A 92 5.85 4.59 -21.75
C LEU A 92 5.75 5.94 -22.47
N THR A 93 4.54 6.34 -22.87
CA THR A 93 4.27 7.60 -23.57
C THR A 93 3.55 8.63 -22.70
N ALA A 94 3.39 8.37 -21.40
CA ALA A 94 2.79 9.33 -20.49
C ALA A 94 3.81 10.43 -20.17
N ASP A 95 3.35 11.69 -20.13
CA ASP A 95 4.16 12.79 -19.64
C ASP A 95 4.20 12.75 -18.10
N PRO A 96 5.38 12.88 -17.48
CA PRO A 96 5.47 12.97 -16.03
C PRO A 96 5.00 14.33 -15.53
N VAL A 97 4.55 14.35 -14.28
CA VAL A 97 4.45 15.57 -13.47
C VAL A 97 5.56 15.58 -12.42
N THR A 98 6.18 16.73 -12.19
CA THR A 98 7.09 16.90 -11.04
C THR A 98 6.25 17.04 -9.77
N VAL A 99 6.39 16.10 -8.85
CA VAL A 99 5.64 16.06 -7.58
C VAL A 99 6.42 16.64 -6.41
N TRP A 100 7.76 16.71 -6.52
CA TRP A 100 8.61 17.32 -5.51
C TRP A 100 9.92 17.84 -6.10
N THR A 101 10.35 18.99 -5.58
CA THR A 101 11.70 19.53 -5.66
C THR A 101 12.01 20.14 -4.30
N ASP A 102 13.22 19.94 -3.79
CA ASP A 102 13.60 20.50 -2.50
C ASP A 102 14.55 21.70 -2.67
N THR A 103 14.38 22.69 -1.80
CA THR A 103 15.25 23.88 -1.75
C THR A 103 16.31 23.77 -0.65
N ASP A 104 16.18 22.79 0.24
CA ASP A 104 17.15 22.52 1.30
C ASP A 104 18.40 21.82 0.72
N PRO A 105 19.58 22.48 0.70
CA PRO A 105 20.77 21.93 0.09
C PRO A 105 21.32 20.69 0.79
N SER A 106 20.85 20.37 2.01
CA SER A 106 21.24 19.15 2.71
C SER A 106 20.53 17.87 2.22
N ARG A 107 19.51 18.02 1.36
CA ARG A 107 18.66 16.90 0.92
C ARG A 107 18.05 17.08 -0.48
N ASN A 108 18.76 17.77 -1.36
CA ASN A 108 18.29 18.06 -2.72
C ASN A 108 19.26 17.64 -3.83
N ARG A 109 20.31 16.90 -3.48
CA ARG A 109 21.23 16.28 -4.41
C ARG A 109 20.97 14.77 -4.42
N ASN A 110 21.28 14.15 -5.56
CA ASN A 110 21.20 12.70 -5.73
C ASN A 110 19.88 12.09 -5.23
N MET A 111 18.76 12.67 -5.68
CA MET A 111 17.43 12.24 -5.29
C MET A 111 17.06 10.91 -5.98
N TRP A 112 17.04 9.81 -5.21
CA TRP A 112 16.95 8.44 -5.71
C TRP A 112 15.79 7.63 -5.09
N ALA A 113 15.46 6.55 -5.79
CA ALA A 113 14.53 5.48 -5.41
C ALA A 113 13.25 5.96 -4.72
N PRO A 114 12.47 6.87 -5.35
CA PRO A 114 11.23 7.34 -4.78
C PRO A 114 10.17 6.22 -4.74
N GLU A 115 9.67 5.91 -3.55
CA GLU A 115 8.54 5.00 -3.32
C GLU A 115 7.38 5.73 -2.63
N PHE A 116 6.13 5.29 -2.80
CA PHE A 116 4.99 5.98 -2.20
C PHE A 116 3.87 5.06 -1.73
N TYR A 117 3.41 5.30 -0.50
CA TYR A 117 2.49 4.42 0.20
C TYR A 117 1.32 5.20 0.77
N ARG A 118 0.13 4.59 0.74
CA ARG A 118 -1.09 5.22 1.27
C ARG A 118 -1.32 4.83 2.72
N PHE A 119 -1.49 5.83 3.58
CA PHE A 119 -1.90 5.65 4.98
C PHE A 119 -3.03 6.63 5.30
N GLY A 120 -4.19 6.10 5.72
CA GLY A 120 -5.37 6.93 5.97
C GLY A 120 -5.90 7.57 4.69
N ASP A 121 -5.97 8.89 4.65
CA ASP A 121 -6.39 9.72 3.51
C ASP A 121 -5.20 10.41 2.80
N ARG A 122 -3.97 9.99 3.11
CA ARG A 122 -2.73 10.60 2.61
C ARG A 122 -1.80 9.59 1.97
N TRP A 123 -0.92 10.11 1.13
CA TRP A 123 0.21 9.43 0.54
C TRP A 123 1.49 9.91 1.22
N TYR A 124 2.40 8.98 1.47
CA TYR A 124 3.72 9.23 2.01
C TYR A 124 4.74 8.79 0.98
N LEU A 125 5.58 9.71 0.53
CA LEU A 125 6.59 9.45 -0.50
C LEU A 125 7.97 9.44 0.15
N TYR A 126 8.63 8.29 0.08
CA TYR A 126 9.93 8.01 0.64
C TYR A 126 10.97 8.16 -0.46
N TYR A 127 12.08 8.80 -0.17
CA TYR A 127 13.17 8.97 -1.13
C TYR A 127 14.49 9.07 -0.40
N THR A 128 15.57 8.88 -1.15
CA THR A 128 16.92 9.13 -0.68
C THR A 128 17.43 10.43 -1.28
N ALA A 129 18.20 11.21 -0.52
CA ALA A 129 18.98 12.33 -1.05
C ALA A 129 20.23 12.59 -0.20
N ASP A 130 21.14 13.40 -0.72
CA ASP A 130 22.33 13.88 -0.02
C ASP A 130 22.53 15.40 -0.22
N ASP A 131 23.70 15.88 0.22
CA ASP A 131 24.20 17.26 0.07
C ASP A 131 25.23 17.41 -1.07
N GLY A 132 25.35 16.40 -1.93
CA GLY A 132 26.36 16.28 -2.99
C GLY A 132 27.57 15.42 -2.60
N ILE A 133 27.59 14.85 -1.39
CA ILE A 133 28.58 13.89 -0.92
C ILE A 133 27.88 12.54 -0.74
N ASP A 134 28.33 11.52 -1.48
CA ASP A 134 27.64 10.22 -1.57
C ASP A 134 27.49 9.52 -0.21
N GLU A 135 28.50 9.61 0.66
CA GLU A 135 28.46 9.03 2.00
C GLU A 135 27.41 9.71 2.91
N HIS A 136 26.91 10.88 2.53
CA HIS A 136 25.91 11.64 3.27
C HIS A 136 24.47 11.32 2.85
N HIS A 137 24.23 10.31 2.00
CA HIS A 137 22.86 9.88 1.67
C HIS A 137 22.07 9.51 2.93
N ARG A 138 20.85 10.04 3.00
CA ARG A 138 19.87 9.76 4.06
C ARG A 138 18.49 9.55 3.46
N LEU A 139 17.63 8.96 4.29
CA LEU A 139 16.25 8.67 3.98
C LEU A 139 15.34 9.82 4.41
N TYR A 140 14.42 10.19 3.53
CA TYR A 140 13.46 11.26 3.75
C TYR A 140 12.05 10.82 3.38
N VAL A 141 11.06 11.50 3.96
CA VAL A 141 9.65 11.26 3.66
C VAL A 141 8.92 12.58 3.47
N LEU A 142 8.04 12.58 2.47
CA LEU A 142 7.08 13.62 2.16
C LEU A 142 5.67 13.15 2.51
N GLU A 143 4.76 14.08 2.77
CA GLU A 143 3.34 13.81 3.00
C GLU A 143 2.50 14.60 1.99
N SER A 144 1.55 13.94 1.34
CA SER A 144 0.62 14.60 0.44
C SER A 144 -0.43 15.41 1.20
N GLU A 145 -0.96 16.46 0.58
CA GLU A 145 -2.06 17.23 1.16
C GLU A 145 -3.35 16.43 1.33
N ARG A 146 -3.63 15.51 0.39
CA ARG A 146 -4.87 14.72 0.29
C ARG A 146 -4.60 13.35 -0.36
N ASP A 147 -5.61 12.77 -1.01
CA ASP A 147 -5.66 11.39 -1.45
C ASP A 147 -5.21 11.15 -2.91
N ASP A 148 -4.63 12.15 -3.58
CA ASP A 148 -3.99 12.00 -4.90
C ASP A 148 -2.51 11.60 -4.74
N PRO A 149 -2.05 10.46 -5.30
CA PRO A 149 -0.64 10.08 -5.28
C PRO A 149 0.27 11.13 -5.94
N ALA A 150 -0.25 11.96 -6.85
CA ALA A 150 0.53 13.02 -7.51
C ALA A 150 0.71 14.28 -6.63
N GLY A 151 0.23 14.27 -5.39
CA GLY A 151 0.41 15.36 -4.44
C GLY A 151 -0.65 16.47 -4.56
N PRO A 152 -0.31 17.72 -4.22
CA PRO A 152 1.02 18.21 -3.86
C PRO A 152 1.56 17.60 -2.56
N TYR A 153 2.89 17.58 -2.44
CA TYR A 153 3.63 17.03 -1.31
C TYR A 153 4.30 18.13 -0.47
N HIS A 154 4.48 17.83 0.81
CA HIS A 154 5.24 18.64 1.76
C HIS A 154 6.32 17.80 2.44
N PHE A 155 7.50 18.38 2.67
CA PHE A 155 8.53 17.70 3.45
C PHE A 155 7.99 17.36 4.84
N LYS A 156 8.17 16.10 5.25
CA LYS A 156 7.63 15.60 6.52
C LYS A 156 8.73 15.32 7.54
N ALA A 157 9.72 14.50 7.18
CA ALA A 157 10.77 14.11 8.12
C ALA A 157 12.00 13.52 7.41
N LYS A 158 13.14 13.57 8.11
CA LYS A 158 14.26 12.65 7.92
C LYS A 158 13.97 11.37 8.71
N LEU A 159 14.19 10.21 8.11
CA LEU A 159 13.96 8.92 8.74
C LEU A 159 15.28 8.37 9.26
N THR A 160 15.39 8.19 10.57
CA THR A 160 16.69 7.93 11.20
C THR A 160 16.52 6.98 12.38
N PRO A 161 16.92 5.70 12.22
CA PRO A 161 17.09 4.81 13.37
C PRO A 161 18.14 5.38 14.33
N PRO A 162 17.91 5.37 15.66
CA PRO A 162 18.83 6.01 16.61
C PRO A 162 20.27 5.50 16.57
N ASN A 163 20.47 4.22 16.24
CA ASN A 163 21.79 3.61 16.10
C ASN A 163 22.44 3.79 14.72
N HIS A 164 21.80 4.50 13.78
CA HIS A 164 22.30 4.82 12.44
C HIS A 164 22.15 6.33 12.16
N ALA A 165 22.30 7.17 13.19
CA ALA A 165 21.93 8.59 13.11
C ALA A 165 22.64 9.34 11.97
N ASP A 166 23.90 8.99 11.78
CA ASP A 166 24.84 9.63 10.86
C ASP A 166 25.41 8.65 9.84
N ASP A 167 24.78 7.48 9.68
CA ASP A 167 25.22 6.48 8.72
C ASP A 167 24.60 6.70 7.34
N PHE A 168 25.32 6.27 6.31
CA PHE A 168 24.82 6.14 4.95
C PHE A 168 23.57 5.25 4.91
N ALA A 169 22.52 5.74 4.26
CA ALA A 169 21.27 5.00 4.08
C ALA A 169 20.55 5.40 2.78
N ILE A 170 20.16 4.40 1.99
CA ILE A 170 19.44 4.52 0.71
C ILE A 170 18.26 3.55 0.63
N ASP A 171 17.41 3.74 -0.38
CA ASP A 171 16.35 2.83 -0.81
C ASP A 171 15.37 2.44 0.31
N ALA A 172 14.66 3.43 0.84
CA ALA A 172 13.64 3.19 1.86
C ALA A 172 12.44 2.43 1.28
N GLY A 173 12.15 1.26 1.85
CA GLY A 173 10.92 0.50 1.67
C GLY A 173 10.11 0.41 2.96
N VAL A 174 8.78 0.32 2.84
CA VAL A 174 7.89 0.30 4.01
C VAL A 174 7.14 -1.03 4.15
N LEU A 175 7.40 -1.74 5.24
CA LEU A 175 6.77 -3.02 5.57
C LEU A 175 5.65 -2.82 6.61
N GLN A 176 4.47 -3.39 6.32
CA GLN A 176 3.35 -3.52 7.26
C GLN A 176 3.14 -4.98 7.62
N LEU A 177 3.53 -5.38 8.81
CA LEU A 177 3.45 -6.78 9.26
C LEU A 177 2.83 -6.87 10.65
N GLY A 178 1.78 -7.68 10.79
CA GLY A 178 1.12 -7.91 12.08
C GLY A 178 0.54 -6.64 12.73
N GLY A 179 0.05 -5.69 11.93
CA GLY A 179 -0.46 -4.39 12.41
C GLY A 179 0.63 -3.42 12.87
N ARG A 180 1.90 -3.72 12.59
CA ARG A 180 3.05 -2.87 12.91
C ARG A 180 3.69 -2.37 11.62
N LEU A 181 4.34 -1.21 11.72
CA LEU A 181 5.03 -0.57 10.62
C LEU A 181 6.54 -0.68 10.82
N TYR A 182 7.26 -0.87 9.72
CA TYR A 182 8.71 -0.96 9.71
C TYR A 182 9.27 -0.21 8.51
N LEU A 183 10.38 0.48 8.75
CA LEU A 183 11.25 1.03 7.72
C LEU A 183 12.30 -0.03 7.41
N ALA A 184 12.37 -0.48 6.16
CA ALA A 184 13.51 -1.22 5.65
C ALA A 184 14.32 -0.32 4.73
N TYR A 185 15.63 -0.53 4.68
CA TYR A 185 16.53 0.29 3.87
C TYR A 185 17.86 -0.43 3.64
N SER A 186 18.62 0.06 2.67
CA SER A 186 20.02 -0.31 2.45
C SER A 186 20.94 0.66 3.18
N GLY A 187 21.92 0.15 3.91
CA GLY A 187 22.90 0.99 4.61
C GLY A 187 23.95 0.18 5.36
N ILE A 188 24.86 0.87 6.02
CA ILE A 188 26.00 0.25 6.72
C ILE A 188 25.49 -0.71 7.78
N ASN A 189 25.98 -1.96 7.77
CA ASN A 189 25.73 -2.92 8.83
C ASN A 189 26.90 -3.93 8.98
N GLN A 190 26.76 -4.92 9.89
CA GLN A 190 27.83 -5.89 10.14
C GLN A 190 28.13 -6.87 8.99
N TYR A 191 27.26 -6.94 7.97
CA TYR A 191 27.39 -7.88 6.86
C TYR A 191 27.93 -7.20 5.59
N GLN A 192 27.51 -5.97 5.31
CA GLN A 192 27.88 -5.22 4.11
C GLN A 192 27.90 -3.69 4.36
N HIS A 193 28.60 -2.95 3.48
CA HIS A 193 28.47 -1.49 3.43
C HIS A 193 27.07 -1.08 2.95
N ASN A 194 26.55 -1.71 1.90
CA ASN A 194 25.17 -1.57 1.46
C ASN A 194 24.44 -2.85 1.90
N GLY A 195 24.02 -2.93 3.15
CA GLY A 195 23.32 -4.08 3.70
C GLY A 195 21.86 -3.78 4.03
N LEU A 196 21.00 -4.79 4.03
CA LEU A 196 19.60 -4.60 4.42
C LEU A 196 19.48 -4.39 5.93
N ASN A 197 18.72 -3.38 6.32
CA ASN A 197 18.41 -3.04 7.70
C ASN A 197 16.90 -2.87 7.85
N ILE A 198 16.37 -3.10 9.05
CA ILE A 198 14.95 -2.88 9.35
C ILE A 198 14.78 -2.26 10.74
N ALA A 199 13.94 -1.23 10.86
CA ALA A 199 13.66 -0.52 12.10
C ALA A 199 12.14 -0.36 12.31
N PRO A 200 11.62 -0.44 13.55
CA PRO A 200 10.20 -0.26 13.82
C PRO A 200 9.80 1.21 13.64
N MET A 201 8.59 1.47 13.14
CA MET A 201 8.00 2.80 13.03
C MET A 201 6.73 2.93 13.86
N SER A 202 6.51 4.09 14.48
CA SER A 202 5.27 4.37 15.24
C SER A 202 4.16 4.97 14.37
N ASN A 203 4.55 5.58 13.25
CA ASN A 203 3.68 6.15 12.22
C ASN A 203 4.47 6.23 10.91
N PRO A 204 3.87 6.58 9.76
CA PRO A 204 4.53 6.59 8.45
C PRO A 204 5.79 7.45 8.33
N TYR A 205 6.08 8.34 9.28
CA TYR A 205 7.20 9.28 9.20
C TYR A 205 8.05 9.33 10.48
N THR A 206 7.88 8.38 11.40
CA THR A 206 8.61 8.36 12.68
C THR A 206 9.20 6.97 12.93
N VAL A 207 10.52 6.85 12.83
CA VAL A 207 11.26 5.67 13.29
C VAL A 207 11.25 5.65 14.81
N SER A 208 10.86 4.52 15.40
CA SER A 208 10.51 4.38 16.82
C SER A 208 11.50 3.54 17.63
N GLY A 209 12.56 3.05 17.00
CA GLY A 209 13.57 2.24 17.67
C GLY A 209 14.77 1.95 16.77
N ASN A 210 15.73 1.20 17.33
CA ASN A 210 16.96 0.83 16.64
C ASN A 210 16.68 -0.06 15.42
N ALA A 211 17.53 0.09 14.40
CA ALA A 211 17.58 -0.82 13.28
C ALA A 211 18.25 -2.14 13.68
N VAL A 212 17.81 -3.22 13.02
CA VAL A 212 18.42 -4.53 13.05
C VAL A 212 18.86 -4.87 11.63
N ALA A 213 20.10 -5.36 11.50
CA ALA A 213 20.63 -5.83 10.24
C ALA A 213 19.99 -7.16 9.82
N LEU A 214 19.69 -7.29 8.53
CA LEU A 214 19.20 -8.51 7.93
C LEU A 214 20.32 -9.18 7.14
N ASP A 215 20.61 -10.43 7.48
CA ASP A 215 21.51 -11.27 6.70
C ASP A 215 20.79 -11.73 5.43
N ALA A 216 21.16 -11.14 4.29
CA ALA A 216 20.52 -11.39 3.01
C ALA A 216 21.49 -12.05 2.03
N ALA A 217 21.00 -13.07 1.32
CA ALA A 217 21.72 -13.67 0.20
C ALA A 217 21.65 -12.76 -1.04
N GLY A 218 22.65 -12.84 -1.92
CA GLY A 218 22.68 -12.10 -3.18
C GLY A 218 23.95 -12.36 -3.99
N GLY A 219 23.96 -11.93 -5.25
CA GLY A 219 25.03 -12.24 -6.21
C GLY A 219 26.26 -11.33 -6.13
N CYS A 220 26.11 -10.11 -5.61
CA CYS A 220 27.22 -9.18 -5.35
C CYS A 220 27.68 -9.34 -3.89
N PRO A 221 28.97 -9.45 -3.57
CA PRO A 221 29.41 -9.54 -2.18
C PRO A 221 29.07 -8.29 -1.35
N GLU A 222 29.12 -7.11 -1.97
CA GLU A 222 29.15 -5.83 -1.28
C GLU A 222 27.77 -5.16 -1.13
N VAL A 223 26.79 -5.51 -1.98
CA VAL A 223 25.53 -4.77 -2.10
C VAL A 223 24.29 -5.63 -1.93
N ARG A 224 23.43 -5.19 -1.01
CA ARG A 224 22.03 -5.59 -0.82
C ARG A 224 21.22 -4.31 -0.69
N GLU A 225 20.48 -3.98 -1.74
CA GLU A 225 19.72 -2.73 -1.82
C GLU A 225 18.32 -2.97 -2.42
N GLY A 226 17.51 -1.92 -2.54
CA GLY A 226 16.12 -2.01 -3.03
C GLY A 226 15.24 -3.04 -2.30
N PRO A 227 15.03 -2.93 -0.96
CA PRO A 227 14.17 -3.87 -0.24
C PRO A 227 12.70 -3.78 -0.68
N GLU A 228 12.16 -4.89 -1.16
CA GLU A 228 10.77 -4.98 -1.65
C GLU A 228 9.97 -6.09 -0.97
N PHE A 229 8.65 -5.87 -0.82
CA PHE A 229 7.80 -6.73 0.01
C PHE A 229 6.62 -7.33 -0.76
N LEU A 230 6.50 -8.66 -0.71
CA LEU A 230 5.37 -9.41 -1.24
C LEU A 230 4.67 -10.21 -0.14
N TYR A 231 3.39 -9.91 0.09
CA TYR A 231 2.55 -10.66 1.02
C TYR A 231 1.77 -11.73 0.26
N ARG A 232 2.08 -13.01 0.54
CA ARG A 232 1.38 -14.13 -0.09
C ARG A 232 1.43 -15.37 0.80
N ASN A 233 0.27 -15.94 1.09
CA ASN A 233 0.08 -17.20 1.84
C ASN A 233 0.42 -17.15 3.34
N GLY A 234 0.32 -15.98 3.97
CA GLY A 234 0.64 -15.80 5.40
C GLY A 234 2.13 -15.81 5.67
#